data_AF-A0A162CNM3-F1
#
_entry.id   AF-A0A162CNM3-F1
#
_cell.length_a   1.000
_cell.length_b   1.000
_cell.length_c   1.000
_cell.angle_alpha   90.00
_cell.angle_beta   90.00
_cell.angle_gamma   90.00
#
_symmetry.space_group_name_H-M   'P 1'
#
loop_
_entity.id
_entity.type
_entity.pdbx_description
1 polymer ?
#
loop_
_entity_poly.entity_id
_entity_poly.type
_entity_poly.pdbx_seq_one_letter_code
_entity_poly.pdbx_strand_id
1 'polypeptide(L)'
;MKNDKKILHEIVKHFDEMNKIEAYDITHKLETLLFYADNPLNLDNLIRIINSDIDSDHEIDPFHFTILPNGNFCEFIGHNDWIHIYKENKKIMPEWLLFDTYYYKTKYAPLELRKLTRKNLLTDIKDKPEERKVRTFLKKKRLSKKDIITNKLLILEAQL
;
A
#
# COMPACT_ATOMS: atom_id res chain seq x y z
N MET A 1 -15.28 -25.87 -14.72
CA MET A 1 -15.24 -25.77 -13.24
C MET A 1 -15.11 -27.14 -12.54
N LYS A 2 -14.23 -28.04 -13.01
CA LYS A 2 -13.99 -29.35 -12.35
C LYS A 2 -12.64 -29.44 -11.64
N ASN A 3 -11.83 -28.38 -11.64
CA ASN A 3 -10.44 -28.43 -11.15
C ASN A 3 -10.07 -27.32 -10.16
N ASP A 4 -11.00 -26.43 -9.83
CA ASP A 4 -10.74 -25.25 -8.99
C ASP A 4 -10.25 -25.66 -7.60
N LYS A 5 -10.81 -26.74 -7.03
CA LYS A 5 -10.33 -27.33 -5.76
C LYS A 5 -8.89 -27.85 -5.84
N LYS A 6 -8.50 -28.46 -6.96
CA LYS A 6 -7.13 -28.96 -7.16
C LYS A 6 -6.16 -27.80 -7.33
N ILE A 7 -6.55 -26.78 -8.08
CA ILE A 7 -5.76 -25.55 -8.27
C ILE A 7 -5.57 -24.84 -6.92
N LEU A 8 -6.64 -24.66 -6.16
CA LEU A 8 -6.57 -24.11 -4.81
C LEU A 8 -5.66 -24.95 -3.90
N HIS A 9 -5.73 -26.27 -3.98
CA HIS A 9 -4.85 -27.14 -3.20
C HIS A 9 -3.37 -26.96 -3.58
N GLU A 10 -3.04 -26.87 -4.87
CA GLU A 10 -1.66 -26.57 -5.30
C GLU A 10 -1.20 -25.18 -4.85
N ILE A 11 -2.07 -24.17 -4.89
CA ILE A 11 -1.74 -22.82 -4.40
C ILE A 11 -1.50 -22.84 -2.89
N VAL A 12 -2.40 -23.46 -2.10
CA VAL A 12 -2.32 -23.45 -0.63
C VAL A 12 -1.11 -24.24 -0.11
N LYS A 13 -0.61 -25.24 -0.85
CA LYS A 13 0.66 -25.90 -0.50
C LYS A 13 1.84 -24.93 -0.42
N HIS A 14 1.83 -23.84 -1.19
CA HIS A 14 2.87 -22.81 -1.10
C HIS A 14 2.80 -21.98 0.18
N PHE A 15 1.71 -22.09 0.96
CA PHE A 15 1.55 -21.45 2.27
C PHE A 15 1.82 -22.40 3.44
N ASP A 16 2.24 -23.64 3.16
CA ASP A 16 2.58 -24.58 4.22
C ASP A 16 3.73 -24.01 5.08
N GLU A 17 3.63 -24.20 6.39
CA GLU A 17 4.52 -23.62 7.41
C GLU A 17 4.59 -22.08 7.49
N MET A 18 3.92 -21.33 6.60
CA MET A 18 3.82 -19.88 6.71
C MET A 18 2.90 -19.49 7.86
N ASN A 19 3.22 -18.38 8.53
CA ASN A 19 2.26 -17.83 9.48
C ASN A 19 1.07 -17.20 8.72
N LYS A 20 -0.09 -17.18 9.38
CA LYS A 20 -1.34 -16.68 8.78
C LYS A 20 -1.20 -15.28 8.19
N ILE A 21 -0.37 -14.42 8.78
CA ILE A 21 -0.23 -13.02 8.36
C ILE A 21 0.62 -12.92 7.09
N GLU A 22 1.69 -13.70 6.99
CA GLU A 22 2.49 -13.84 5.77
C GLU A 22 1.64 -14.37 4.60
N ALA A 23 0.80 -15.39 4.85
CA ALA A 23 -0.09 -15.92 3.82
C ALA A 23 -1.11 -14.87 3.33
N TYR A 24 -1.65 -14.03 4.22
CA TYR A 24 -2.52 -12.91 3.82
C TYR A 24 -1.78 -11.84 3.04
N ASP A 25 -0.57 -11.46 3.43
CA ASP A 25 0.23 -10.47 2.71
C ASP A 25 0.53 -10.95 1.27
N ILE A 26 0.94 -12.21 1.10
CA ILE A 26 1.16 -12.80 -0.23
C ILE A 26 -0.13 -12.83 -1.04
N THR A 27 -1.25 -13.20 -0.42
CA THR A 27 -2.56 -13.23 -1.10
C THR A 27 -2.96 -11.82 -1.59
N HIS A 28 -2.81 -10.80 -0.74
CA HIS A 28 -3.10 -9.41 -1.10
C HIS A 28 -2.20 -8.91 -2.24
N LYS A 29 -0.91 -9.30 -2.22
CA LYS A 29 0.02 -9.00 -3.30
C LYS A 29 -0.36 -9.68 -4.61
N LEU A 30 -0.85 -10.93 -4.56
CA LEU A 30 -1.37 -11.63 -5.74
C LEU A 30 -2.62 -10.93 -6.30
N GLU A 31 -3.56 -10.54 -5.43
CA GLU A 31 -4.76 -9.78 -5.84
C GLU A 31 -4.38 -8.46 -6.50
N THR A 32 -3.44 -7.71 -5.90
CA THR A 32 -2.91 -6.47 -6.45
C THR A 32 -2.19 -6.72 -7.78
N LEU A 33 -1.35 -7.74 -7.87
CA LEU A 33 -0.64 -8.10 -9.10
C LEU A 33 -1.61 -8.41 -10.25
N LEU A 34 -2.66 -9.18 -9.97
CA LEU A 34 -3.68 -9.53 -10.97
C LEU A 34 -4.49 -8.33 -11.44
N PHE A 35 -4.63 -7.29 -10.62
CA PHE A 35 -5.27 -6.04 -11.04
C PHE A 35 -4.47 -5.28 -12.10
N TYR A 36 -3.14 -5.27 -11.98
CA TYR A 36 -2.25 -4.61 -12.95
C TYR A 36 -1.87 -5.48 -14.16
N ALA A 37 -2.17 -6.77 -14.12
CA ALA A 37 -1.79 -7.70 -15.17
C ALA A 37 -2.62 -7.50 -16.45
N ASP A 38 -1.96 -7.66 -17.60
CA ASP A 38 -2.66 -7.67 -18.88
C ASP A 38 -3.61 -8.88 -18.96
N ASN A 39 -4.71 -8.74 -19.71
CA ASN A 39 -5.61 -9.85 -20.03
C ASN A 39 -5.53 -10.15 -21.54
N PRO A 40 -5.20 -11.39 -21.97
CA PRO A 40 -4.97 -12.60 -21.16
C PRO A 40 -3.68 -12.56 -20.32
N LEU A 41 -3.71 -13.23 -19.16
CA LEU A 41 -2.55 -13.33 -18.27
C LEU A 41 -1.34 -13.94 -18.98
N ASN A 42 -0.19 -13.30 -18.81
CA ASN A 42 1.09 -13.72 -19.36
C ASN A 42 2.17 -13.68 -18.26
N LEU A 43 2.95 -14.76 -18.13
CA LEU A 43 3.97 -14.90 -17.08
C LEU A 43 5.06 -13.81 -17.16
N ASP A 44 5.50 -13.45 -18.37
CA ASP A 44 6.53 -12.42 -18.56
C ASP A 44 6.00 -11.04 -18.12
N ASN A 45 4.72 -10.75 -18.38
CA ASN A 45 4.07 -9.54 -17.89
C ASN A 45 4.01 -9.53 -16.35
N LEU A 46 3.61 -10.65 -15.72
CA LEU A 46 3.56 -10.77 -14.27
C LEU A 46 4.94 -10.59 -13.62
N ILE A 47 5.96 -11.26 -14.15
CA ILE A 47 7.36 -11.15 -13.67
C ILE A 47 7.85 -9.71 -13.84
N ARG A 48 7.51 -9.05 -14.95
CA ARG A 48 7.85 -7.64 -15.15
C ARG A 48 7.22 -6.78 -14.07
N ILE A 49 5.92 -6.91 -13.81
CA ILE A 49 5.20 -6.13 -12.79
C ILE A 49 5.79 -6.35 -11.39
N ILE A 50 6.18 -7.58 -11.05
CA ILE A 50 6.83 -7.90 -9.77
C ILE A 50 8.19 -7.19 -9.63
N ASN A 51 8.97 -7.11 -10.71
CA ASN A 51 10.34 -6.60 -10.69
C ASN A 51 10.48 -5.11 -11.02
N SER A 52 9.46 -4.48 -11.59
CA SER A 52 9.49 -3.08 -12.02
C SER A 52 8.78 -2.17 -11.04
N ASP A 53 9.28 -0.95 -10.88
CA ASP A 53 8.44 0.15 -10.40
C ASP A 53 7.28 0.30 -11.39
N ILE A 54 6.05 0.09 -10.93
CA ILE A 54 4.86 0.19 -11.79
C ILE A 54 4.67 1.68 -12.08
N ASP A 55 4.89 2.11 -13.31
CA ASP A 55 4.53 3.46 -13.76
C ASP A 55 3.28 3.31 -14.63
N SER A 56 2.13 3.26 -13.98
CA SER A 56 0.84 3.11 -14.64
C SER A 56 -0.13 4.18 -14.19
N ASP A 57 -1.00 4.64 -15.09
CA ASP A 57 -2.10 5.55 -14.81
C ASP A 57 -3.27 4.89 -14.05
N HIS A 58 -3.11 3.64 -13.61
CA HIS A 58 -4.12 2.89 -12.87
C HIS A 58 -4.15 3.28 -11.38
N GLU A 59 -5.29 3.00 -10.73
CA GLU A 59 -5.48 3.21 -9.30
C GLU A 59 -4.45 2.42 -8.48
N ILE A 60 -3.77 3.07 -7.53
CA ILE A 60 -2.60 2.52 -6.81
C ILE A 60 -2.95 1.22 -6.06
N ASP A 61 -4.17 1.13 -5.53
CA ASP A 61 -4.69 -0.08 -4.89
C ASP A 61 -6.22 -0.01 -4.89
N PRO A 62 -6.94 -0.94 -5.56
CA PRO A 62 -8.40 -0.95 -5.61
C PRO A 62 -9.06 -1.61 -4.39
N PHE A 63 -8.29 -2.28 -3.52
CA PHE A 63 -8.83 -3.09 -2.43
C PHE A 63 -9.05 -2.30 -1.14
N HIS A 64 -8.41 -1.14 -1.00
CA HIS A 64 -8.63 -0.13 0.07
C HIS A 64 -8.48 -0.63 1.52
N PHE A 65 -7.98 -1.85 1.76
CA PHE A 65 -7.62 -2.34 3.08
C PHE A 65 -6.52 -3.41 2.99
N THR A 66 -5.80 -3.64 4.09
CA THR A 66 -4.83 -4.74 4.23
C THR A 66 -4.60 -5.12 5.69
N ILE A 67 -3.97 -6.25 5.96
CA ILE A 67 -3.65 -6.75 7.31
C ILE A 67 -2.15 -6.59 7.55
N LEU A 68 -1.78 -5.88 8.61
CA LEU A 68 -0.39 -5.66 8.98
C LEU A 68 0.24 -6.92 9.59
N PRO A 69 1.59 -7.04 9.57
CA PRO A 69 2.35 -8.12 10.24
C PRO A 69 2.01 -8.34 11.72
N ASN A 70 1.47 -7.34 12.40
CA ASN A 70 1.05 -7.41 13.79
C ASN A 70 -0.43 -7.84 13.98
N GLY A 71 -1.14 -8.16 12.90
CA GLY A 71 -2.54 -8.59 12.89
C GLY A 71 -3.58 -7.46 12.96
N ASN A 72 -3.14 -6.20 13.01
CA ASN A 72 -4.03 -5.04 12.92
C ASN A 72 -4.51 -4.82 11.49
N PHE A 73 -5.71 -4.28 11.36
CA PHE A 73 -6.21 -3.82 10.06
C PHE A 73 -5.56 -2.50 9.70
N CYS A 74 -5.37 -2.26 8.41
CA CYS A 74 -4.92 -1.00 7.85
C CYS A 74 -5.92 -0.57 6.79
N GLU A 75 -6.64 0.51 7.05
CA GLU A 75 -7.78 0.95 6.25
C GLU A 75 -7.41 2.19 5.45
N PHE A 76 -7.84 2.25 4.20
CA PHE A 76 -7.63 3.42 3.34
C PHE A 76 -8.33 4.66 3.90
N ILE A 77 -7.64 5.81 3.84
CA ILE A 77 -8.19 7.08 4.32
C ILE A 77 -8.15 8.20 3.27
N GLY A 78 -7.48 7.99 2.15
CA GLY A 78 -7.44 8.95 1.05
C GLY A 78 -6.19 8.84 0.19
N HIS A 79 -6.24 9.53 -0.96
CA HIS A 79 -5.20 9.49 -1.97
C HIS A 79 -5.04 10.83 -2.69
N ASN A 80 -3.96 10.92 -3.46
CA ASN A 80 -3.78 11.84 -4.58
C ASN A 80 -3.18 11.05 -5.77
N ASP A 81 -2.66 11.75 -6.77
CA ASP A 81 -2.18 11.17 -8.04
C ASP A 81 -0.98 10.20 -7.91
N TRP A 82 -0.32 10.11 -6.76
CA TRP A 82 0.87 9.25 -6.60
C TRP A 82 0.96 8.52 -5.25
N ILE A 83 0.12 8.83 -4.26
CA ILE A 83 0.14 8.18 -2.95
C ILE A 83 -1.27 7.81 -2.47
N HIS A 84 -1.43 6.55 -2.03
CA HIS A 84 -2.56 6.11 -1.22
C HIS A 84 -2.12 6.05 0.24
N ILE A 85 -2.91 6.61 1.15
CA ILE A 85 -2.62 6.59 2.59
C ILE A 85 -3.64 5.73 3.32
N TYR A 86 -3.13 4.95 4.26
CA TYR A 86 -3.87 4.03 5.11
C TYR A 86 -3.63 4.36 6.57
N LYS A 87 -4.60 4.03 7.42
CA LYS A 87 -4.54 4.19 8.87
C LYS A 87 -4.62 2.82 9.53
N GLU A 88 -3.70 2.56 10.45
CA GLU A 88 -3.73 1.35 11.28
C GLU A 88 -4.85 1.43 12.31
N ASN A 89 -5.68 0.40 12.34
CA ASN A 89 -6.73 0.18 13.32
C ASN A 89 -6.23 -0.83 14.38
N LYS A 90 -5.81 -0.30 15.54
CA LYS A 90 -5.15 -1.06 16.60
C LYS A 90 -6.19 -1.82 17.41
N LYS A 91 -6.23 -3.16 17.30
CA LYS A 91 -7.23 -4.00 17.98
C LYS A 91 -7.08 -4.06 19.51
N ILE A 92 -5.87 -3.82 20.05
CA ILE A 92 -5.52 -4.18 21.44
C ILE A 92 -5.10 -2.95 22.29
N MET A 93 -5.14 -1.73 21.75
CA MET A 93 -4.70 -0.56 22.51
C MET A 93 -5.86 0.25 23.10
N PRO A 94 -5.78 0.65 24.38
CA PRO A 94 -6.69 1.65 24.95
C PRO A 94 -6.60 2.95 24.15
N GLU A 95 -7.68 3.73 24.11
CA GLU A 95 -7.83 5.02 23.41
C GLU A 95 -6.78 6.09 23.76
N TRP A 96 -5.85 5.79 24.67
CA TRP A 96 -4.88 6.71 25.27
C TRP A 96 -3.59 6.91 24.45
N LEU A 97 -3.33 6.09 23.43
CA LEU A 97 -2.23 6.35 22.49
C LEU A 97 -2.71 7.33 21.42
N LEU A 98 -2.64 8.61 21.77
CA LEU A 98 -2.99 9.84 21.02
C LEU A 98 -2.35 10.00 19.62
N PHE A 99 -1.64 8.99 19.11
CA PHE A 99 -0.93 9.07 17.83
C PHE A 99 -1.43 8.02 16.84
N ASP A 100 -2.20 8.51 15.87
CA ASP A 100 -2.54 7.77 14.66
C ASP A 100 -1.26 7.25 13.98
N THR A 101 -1.29 5.98 13.57
CA THR A 101 -0.20 5.37 12.79
C THR A 101 -0.68 5.21 11.36
N TYR A 102 0.08 5.78 10.43
CA TYR A 102 -0.25 5.81 9.01
C TYR A 102 0.73 4.98 8.20
N TYR A 103 0.23 4.42 7.11
CA TYR A 103 0.96 3.65 6.11
C TYR A 103 0.63 4.21 4.74
N TYR A 104 1.42 3.87 3.73
CA TYR A 104 1.17 4.31 2.37
C TYR A 104 1.62 3.27 1.35
N LYS A 105 1.04 3.40 0.16
CA LYS A 105 1.51 2.81 -1.10
C LYS A 105 1.73 3.96 -2.08
N THR A 106 2.74 3.85 -2.94
CA THR A 106 2.96 4.81 -4.02
C THR A 106 2.58 4.17 -5.35
N LYS A 107 2.29 4.97 -6.36
CA LYS A 107 2.09 4.45 -7.72
C LYS A 107 3.29 3.63 -8.21
N TYR A 108 4.49 4.02 -7.80
CA TYR A 108 5.75 3.35 -8.13
C TYR A 108 5.93 1.98 -7.46
N ALA A 109 5.30 1.74 -6.31
CA ALA A 109 5.43 0.51 -5.56
C ALA A 109 4.08 0.11 -4.92
N PRO A 110 3.05 -0.22 -5.72
CA PRO A 110 1.70 -0.49 -5.23
C PRO A 110 1.58 -1.84 -4.49
N LEU A 111 2.56 -2.73 -4.67
CA LEU A 111 2.68 -3.99 -3.94
C LEU A 111 3.24 -3.81 -2.51
N GLU A 112 3.85 -2.65 -2.22
CA GLU A 112 4.63 -2.42 -1.00
C GLU A 112 3.91 -1.45 -0.06
N LEU A 113 3.31 -1.97 1.01
CA LEU A 113 2.76 -1.14 2.08
C LEU A 113 3.88 -0.72 3.05
N ARG A 114 4.18 0.58 3.12
CA ARG A 114 5.23 1.13 3.97
C ARG A 114 4.67 2.05 5.04
N LYS A 115 5.29 2.02 6.23
CA LYS A 115 4.93 2.95 7.31
C LYS A 115 5.23 4.39 6.87
N LEU A 116 4.27 5.31 7.05
CA LEU A 116 4.39 6.71 6.68
C LEU A 116 5.36 7.44 7.61
N THR A 117 6.63 7.41 7.25
CA THR A 117 7.72 8.13 7.93
C THR A 117 8.44 9.01 6.93
N ARG A 118 9.11 10.07 7.41
CA ARG A 118 9.88 10.96 6.53
C ARG A 118 10.95 10.21 5.76
N LYS A 119 11.62 9.25 6.42
CA LYS A 119 12.69 8.44 5.83
C LYS A 119 12.14 7.60 4.69
N ASN A 120 11.13 6.77 4.97
CA ASN A 120 10.56 5.87 3.96
C ASN A 120 10.04 6.68 2.76
N LEU A 121 9.28 7.75 3.02
CA LEU A 121 8.70 8.55 1.96
C LEU A 121 9.78 9.17 1.05
N LEU A 122 10.84 9.74 1.62
CA LEU A 122 11.94 10.33 0.86
C LEU A 122 12.80 9.29 0.12
N THR A 123 12.87 8.06 0.63
CA THR A 123 13.53 6.95 -0.04
C THR A 123 12.74 6.53 -1.28
N ASP A 124 11.42 6.41 -1.16
CA ASP A 124 10.59 5.86 -2.24
C ASP A 124 10.33 6.84 -3.38
N ILE A 125 10.36 8.14 -3.10
CA ILE A 125 10.20 9.19 -4.12
C ILE A 125 11.53 9.71 -4.67
N LYS A 126 12.66 9.12 -4.25
CA LYS A 126 13.97 9.61 -4.69
C LYS A 126 14.07 9.51 -6.21
N ASP A 127 14.52 10.58 -6.85
CA ASP A 127 14.66 10.71 -8.30
C ASP A 127 13.30 10.61 -9.05
N LYS A 128 12.17 10.81 -8.34
CA LYS A 128 10.80 10.86 -8.90
C LYS A 128 10.28 12.30 -8.99
N PRO A 129 9.29 12.60 -9.87
CA PRO A 129 8.74 13.95 -10.07
C PRO A 129 8.29 14.67 -8.79
N GLU A 130 7.78 13.93 -7.81
CA GLU A 130 7.22 14.48 -6.57
C GLU A 130 8.29 14.87 -5.55
N GLU A 131 9.55 14.44 -5.71
CA GLU A 131 10.60 14.55 -4.69
C GLU A 131 10.78 15.98 -4.17
N ARG A 132 10.97 16.94 -5.08
CA ARG A 132 11.21 18.35 -4.72
C ARG A 132 10.06 18.94 -3.91
N LYS A 133 8.83 18.59 -4.29
CA LYS A 133 7.62 19.15 -3.72
C LYS A 133 7.34 18.52 -2.35
N VAL A 134 7.49 17.20 -2.21
CA VAL A 134 7.41 16.50 -0.93
C VAL A 134 8.49 16.98 0.03
N ARG A 135 9.75 17.16 -0.42
CA ARG A 135 10.81 17.75 0.41
C ARG A 135 10.42 19.13 0.93
N THR A 136 9.80 19.96 0.09
CA THR A 136 9.31 21.29 0.48
C THR A 136 8.20 21.20 1.52
N PHE A 137 7.23 20.30 1.33
CA PHE A 137 6.17 20.03 2.29
C PHE A 137 6.73 19.60 3.65
N LEU A 138 7.65 18.62 3.66
CA LEU A 138 8.23 18.06 4.89
C LEU A 138 9.08 19.04 5.69
N LYS A 139 9.62 20.09 5.05
CA LYS A 139 10.30 21.20 5.73
C LYS A 139 9.32 22.11 6.49
N LYS A 140 8.10 22.28 5.98
CA LYS A 140 7.10 23.22 6.52
C LYS A 140 6.06 22.56 7.42
N LYS A 141 5.77 21.27 7.21
CA LYS A 141 4.64 20.56 7.82
C LYS A 141 5.07 19.19 8.36
N ARG A 142 4.29 18.67 9.32
CA ARG A 142 4.41 17.28 9.81
C ARG A 142 3.55 16.38 8.92
N LEU A 143 3.97 15.12 8.76
CA LEU A 143 3.25 14.11 7.96
C LEU A 143 1.82 13.87 8.45
N SER A 144 1.61 13.87 9.77
CA SER A 144 0.30 13.68 10.39
C SER A 144 -0.54 14.96 10.50
N LYS A 145 -0.08 16.09 9.93
CA LYS A 145 -0.84 17.34 10.01
C LYS A 145 -2.08 17.22 9.14
N LYS A 146 -3.24 17.44 9.76
CA LYS A 146 -4.54 17.50 9.09
C LYS A 146 -4.95 18.95 8.81
N ASP A 147 -5.73 19.13 7.76
CA ASP A 147 -6.53 20.33 7.57
C ASP A 147 -7.59 20.42 8.69
N ILE A 148 -7.87 21.64 9.15
CA ILE A 148 -8.76 21.87 10.30
C ILE A 148 -10.23 21.72 9.88
N ILE A 149 -10.55 21.99 8.63
CA ILE A 149 -11.92 21.99 8.10
C ILE A 149 -12.26 20.59 7.56
N THR A 150 -11.40 20.02 6.72
CA THR A 150 -11.67 18.73 6.06
C THR A 150 -11.28 17.52 6.90
N ASN A 151 -10.44 17.72 7.93
CA ASN A 151 -9.81 16.66 8.72
C ASN A 151 -8.99 15.66 7.87
N LYS A 152 -8.64 16.02 6.63
CA LYS A 152 -7.78 15.23 5.74
C LYS A 152 -6.31 15.53 6.02
N LEU A 153 -5.44 14.56 5.75
CA LEU A 153 -4.00 14.78 5.85
C LEU A 153 -3.54 15.77 4.78
N LEU A 154 -2.81 16.81 5.17
CA LEU A 154 -2.37 17.88 4.26
C LEU A 154 -1.42 17.39 3.15
N ILE A 155 -0.80 16.21 3.31
CA ILE A 155 0.03 15.61 2.26
C ILE A 155 -0.83 15.15 1.05
N LEU A 156 -2.11 14.87 1.26
CA LEU A 156 -3.06 14.53 0.20
C LEU A 156 -3.52 15.79 -0.56
N GLU A 157 -3.51 16.94 0.10
CA GLU A 157 -3.95 18.24 -0.46
C GLU A 157 -2.80 19.07 -1.01
N ALA A 158 -1.55 18.62 -0.82
CA ALA A 158 -0.44 19.22 -1.51
C ALA A 158 -0.76 19.08 -3.01
N GLN A 159 -1.23 20.17 -3.62
CA GLN A 159 -1.17 20.35 -5.05
C GLN A 159 0.31 20.31 -5.37
N LEU A 160 0.76 19.10 -5.66
CA LEU A 160 2.08 18.77 -6.08
C LEU A 160 2.15 19.18 -7.54
#